data_AF-A0A2V6BGN0-F1
#
_entry.id   AF-A0A2V6BGN0-F1
#
_cell.length_a   1.000
_cell.length_b   1.000
_cell.length_c   1.000
_cell.angle_alpha   90.00
_cell.angle_beta   90.00
_cell.angle_gamma   90.00
#
_symmetry.space_group_name_H-M   'P 1'
#
loop_
_entity.id
_entity.type
_entity.pdbx_description
1 polymer ?
#
loop_
_entity_poly.entity_id
_entity_poly.type
_entity_poly.pdbx_seq_one_letter_code
_entity_poly.pdbx_strand_id
1 'polypeptide(L)'
;MATEPLANEALNIMHDWVQSESLRKHGYAVADSMKHFAQLRGDDVDLWEAVGLLHDMDYESHPNLERSPTEGHPFIGVAWLRDHGWSEEVCRAILSHADYANV
;
A
#
# COMPACT_ATOMS: atom_id res chain seq x y z
N MET A 1 -2.65 1.89 26.24
CA MET A 1 -3.44 2.42 25.10
C MET A 1 -3.32 1.38 24.01
N ALA A 2 -4.43 0.86 23.48
CA ALA A 2 -4.36 -0.05 22.35
C ALA A 2 -3.79 0.73 21.16
N THR A 3 -2.79 0.17 20.49
CA THR A 3 -2.30 0.70 19.21
C THR A 3 -3.44 0.65 18.20
N GLU A 4 -3.65 1.73 17.47
CA GLU A 4 -4.65 1.79 16.41
C GLU A 4 -4.31 0.75 15.32
N PRO A 5 -5.31 0.08 14.70
CA PRO A 5 -5.06 -0.86 13.60
C PRO A 5 -4.38 -0.16 12.42
N LEU A 6 -3.41 -0.84 11.80
CA LEU A 6 -2.71 -0.38 10.60
C LEU A 6 -3.71 -0.08 9.48
N ALA A 7 -4.75 -0.90 9.32
CA ALA A 7 -5.75 -0.70 8.28
C ALA A 7 -6.48 0.66 8.41
N ASN A 8 -6.71 1.14 9.63
CA ASN A 8 -7.37 2.43 9.84
C ASN A 8 -6.44 3.59 9.46
N GLU A 9 -5.17 3.52 9.87
CA GLU A 9 -4.16 4.51 9.50
C GLU A 9 -3.96 4.54 7.98
N ALA A 10 -3.82 3.36 7.36
CA ALA A 10 -3.71 3.17 5.92
C ALA A 10 -4.89 3.76 5.15
N LEU A 11 -6.11 3.59 5.65
CA LEU A 11 -7.32 4.13 5.02
C LEU A 11 -7.29 5.66 4.98
N ASN A 12 -6.90 6.30 6.07
CA ASN A 12 -6.77 7.75 6.15
C ASN A 12 -5.71 8.26 5.17
N ILE A 13 -4.53 7.63 5.16
CA ILE A 13 -3.44 7.95 4.22
C ILE A 13 -3.91 7.78 2.77
N MET A 14 -4.62 6.69 2.45
CA MET A 14 -5.14 6.45 1.11
C MET A 14 -6.12 7.54 0.68
N HIS A 15 -6.98 8.05 1.58
CA HIS A 15 -7.88 9.17 1.27
C HIS A 15 -7.15 10.49 1.05
N ASP A 16 -6.07 10.73 1.77
CA ASP A 16 -5.26 11.93 1.63
C ASP A 16 -4.48 11.93 0.30
N TRP A 17 -3.92 10.79 -0.09
CA TRP A 17 -3.06 10.67 -1.27
C TRP A 17 -3.81 10.45 -2.58
N VAL A 18 -4.89 9.65 -2.55
CA VAL A 18 -5.64 9.27 -3.74
C VAL A 18 -6.92 10.07 -3.80
N GLN A 19 -7.13 10.88 -4.84
CA GLN A 19 -8.38 11.65 -5.02
C GLN A 19 -9.32 11.01 -6.03
N SER A 20 -8.78 10.21 -6.95
CA SER A 20 -9.54 9.44 -7.93
C SER A 20 -10.45 8.40 -7.27
N GLU A 21 -11.77 8.49 -7.49
CA GLU A 21 -12.72 7.50 -7.00
C GLU A 21 -12.46 6.09 -7.55
N SER A 22 -12.01 5.98 -8.81
CA SER A 22 -11.74 4.68 -9.41
C SER A 22 -10.53 4.03 -8.76
N LEU A 23 -9.49 4.81 -8.46
CA LEU A 23 -8.28 4.29 -7.80
C LEU A 23 -8.56 3.92 -6.34
N ARG A 24 -9.39 4.70 -5.63
CA ARG A 24 -9.86 4.32 -4.28
C ARG A 24 -10.62 2.98 -4.31
N LYS A 25 -11.55 2.81 -5.26
CA LYS A 25 -12.32 1.56 -5.41
C LYS A 25 -11.42 0.36 -5.72
N HIS A 26 -10.38 0.57 -6.52
CA HIS A 26 -9.35 -0.44 -6.76
C HIS A 26 -8.61 -0.81 -5.47
N GLY A 27 -8.10 0.19 -4.72
CA GLY A 27 -7.44 -0.04 -3.43
C GLY A 27 -8.32 -0.82 -2.44
N TYR A 28 -9.61 -0.46 -2.32
CA TYR A 28 -10.55 -1.21 -1.47
C TYR A 28 -10.72 -2.67 -1.90
N ALA A 29 -10.89 -2.92 -3.21
CA ALA A 29 -11.09 -4.27 -3.72
C ALA A 29 -9.85 -5.16 -3.49
N VAL A 30 -8.66 -4.60 -3.64
CA VAL A 30 -7.40 -5.30 -3.33
C VAL A 30 -7.27 -5.54 -1.83
N ALA A 31 -7.51 -4.54 -0.99
CA ALA A 31 -7.48 -4.66 0.47
C ALA A 31 -8.45 -5.74 0.99
N ASP A 32 -9.69 -5.75 0.52
CA ASP A 32 -10.69 -6.78 0.88
C ASP A 32 -10.24 -8.19 0.45
N SER A 33 -9.63 -8.30 -0.74
CA SER A 33 -9.10 -9.58 -1.23
C SER A 33 -7.94 -10.07 -0.38
N MET A 34 -6.99 -9.18 -0.05
CA MET A 34 -5.84 -9.48 0.81
C MET A 34 -6.27 -9.89 2.21
N LYS A 35 -7.19 -9.12 2.81
CA LYS A 35 -7.83 -9.41 4.10
C LYS A 35 -8.46 -10.80 4.12
N HIS A 36 -9.21 -11.16 3.07
CA HIS A 36 -9.84 -12.48 2.97
C HIS A 36 -8.81 -13.60 2.95
N PHE A 37 -7.75 -13.48 2.15
CA PHE A 37 -6.71 -14.51 2.09
C PHE A 37 -5.90 -14.61 3.38
N ALA A 38 -5.62 -13.50 4.06
CA ALA A 38 -4.98 -13.51 5.36
C ALA A 38 -5.81 -14.31 6.39
N GLN A 39 -7.11 -14.08 6.44
CA GLN A 39 -8.03 -14.83 7.30
C GLN A 39 -8.05 -16.33 7.00
N LEU A 40 -8.09 -16.71 5.72
CA LEU A 40 -8.07 -18.12 5.32
C LEU A 40 -6.77 -18.84 5.72
N ARG A 41 -5.67 -18.10 5.80
CA ARG A 41 -4.33 -18.64 6.08
C ARG A 41 -3.91 -18.50 7.54
N GLY A 42 -4.66 -17.75 8.35
CA GLY A 42 -4.28 -17.41 9.71
C GLY A 42 -3.10 -16.43 9.77
N ASP A 43 -2.89 -15.64 8.72
CA ASP A 43 -1.88 -14.59 8.65
C ASP A 43 -2.41 -13.28 9.28
N ASP A 44 -1.56 -12.25 9.38
CA ASP A 44 -1.91 -10.96 9.96
C ASP A 44 -2.88 -10.17 9.07
N VAL A 45 -4.16 -10.16 9.44
CA VAL A 45 -5.23 -9.51 8.68
C VAL A 45 -5.06 -8.00 8.60
N ASP A 46 -4.58 -7.36 9.67
CA ASP A 46 -4.46 -5.90 9.74
C ASP A 46 -3.33 -5.41 8.83
N LEU A 47 -2.19 -6.13 8.85
CA LEU A 47 -1.06 -5.85 7.95
C LEU A 47 -1.44 -6.05 6.48
N TRP A 48 -2.14 -7.15 6.14
CA TRP A 48 -2.54 -7.44 4.77
C TRP A 48 -3.54 -6.42 4.21
N GLU A 49 -4.52 -6.01 5.01
CA GLU A 49 -5.48 -4.98 4.63
C GLU A 49 -4.79 -3.63 4.42
N ALA A 50 -3.86 -3.24 5.31
CA ALA A 50 -3.08 -2.01 5.17
C ALA A 50 -2.22 -1.98 3.90
N VAL A 51 -1.51 -3.07 3.58
CA VAL A 51 -0.73 -3.17 2.33
C VAL A 51 -1.63 -2.99 1.10
N GLY A 52 -2.79 -3.65 1.07
CA GLY A 52 -3.73 -3.53 -0.04
C GLY A 52 -4.28 -2.12 -0.23
N LEU A 53 -4.53 -1.38 0.86
CA LEU A 53 -4.96 0.02 0.79
C LEU A 53 -3.87 0.95 0.25
N LEU A 54 -2.61 0.71 0.61
CA LEU A 54 -1.50 1.63 0.34
C LEU A 54 -0.73 1.33 -0.94
N HIS A 55 -0.88 0.15 -1.54
CA HIS A 55 0.02 -0.29 -2.62
C HIS A 55 0.14 0.70 -3.79
N ASP A 56 -0.97 1.34 -4.18
CA ASP A 56 -1.05 2.31 -5.28
C ASP A 56 -1.17 3.77 -4.81
N MET A 57 -0.89 4.08 -3.54
CA MET A 57 -1.18 5.41 -2.96
C MET A 57 -0.52 6.57 -3.72
N ASP A 58 0.65 6.36 -4.33
CA ASP A 58 1.40 7.37 -5.07
C ASP A 58 1.14 7.34 -6.58
N TYR A 59 0.39 6.36 -7.10
CA TYR A 59 0.20 6.15 -8.54
C TYR A 59 -0.39 7.35 -9.27
N GLU A 60 -1.42 7.99 -8.69
CA GLU A 60 -2.12 9.14 -9.31
C GLU A 60 -1.21 10.36 -9.49
N SER A 61 -0.42 10.68 -8.45
CA SER A 61 0.43 11.88 -8.43
C SER A 61 1.83 11.64 -8.99
N HIS A 62 2.31 10.39 -8.98
CA HIS A 62 3.67 10.01 -9.36
C HIS A 62 3.67 8.77 -10.28
N PRO A 63 3.03 8.82 -11.46
CA PRO A 63 3.01 7.68 -12.36
C PRO A 63 4.43 7.33 -12.86
N ASN A 64 4.68 6.03 -13.07
CA ASN A 64 5.98 5.51 -13.52
C ASN A 64 5.85 4.78 -14.87
N LEU A 65 5.56 5.52 -15.93
CA LEU A 65 5.35 4.95 -17.27
C LEU A 65 6.62 4.31 -17.86
N GLU A 66 7.78 4.82 -17.47
CA GLU A 66 9.09 4.32 -17.91
C GLU A 66 9.54 3.06 -17.16
N ARG A 67 8.76 2.62 -16.14
CA ARG A 67 9.11 1.48 -15.26
C ARG A 67 10.51 1.63 -14.66
N SER A 68 10.84 2.84 -14.22
CA SER A 68 12.08 3.12 -13.51
C SER A 68 12.13 2.27 -12.22
N PRO A 69 13.27 1.63 -11.89
CA PRO A 69 13.40 0.82 -10.69
C PRO A 69 13.63 1.67 -9.42
N THR A 70 13.62 3.00 -9.51
CA THR A 70 13.91 3.90 -8.38
C THR A 70 13.07 5.18 -8.34
N GLU A 71 12.29 5.46 -9.38
CA GLU A 71 11.55 6.73 -9.51
C GLU A 71 10.06 6.47 -9.74
N GLY A 72 9.21 7.42 -9.35
CA GLY A 72 7.76 7.30 -9.48
C GLY A 72 7.19 6.15 -8.64
N HIS A 73 5.95 5.78 -8.93
CA HIS A 73 5.27 4.67 -8.27
C HIS A 73 6.02 3.33 -8.46
N PRO A 74 6.15 2.49 -7.41
CA PRO A 74 5.67 2.70 -6.04
C PRO A 74 6.70 3.32 -5.07
N PHE A 75 7.83 3.81 -5.59
CA PHE A 75 8.99 4.22 -4.78
C PHE A 75 8.75 5.50 -3.98
N ILE A 76 7.90 6.41 -4.46
CA ILE A 76 7.60 7.67 -3.76
C ILE A 76 6.75 7.39 -2.52
N GLY A 77 5.70 6.59 -2.67
CA GLY A 77 4.84 6.16 -1.56
C GLY A 77 5.64 5.37 -0.53
N VAL A 78 6.47 4.42 -0.98
CA VAL A 78 7.31 3.63 -0.08
C VAL A 78 8.35 4.47 0.67
N ALA A 79 8.98 5.45 0.02
CA ALA A 79 9.89 6.37 0.69
C ALA A 79 9.17 7.17 1.78
N TRP A 80 7.98 7.69 1.47
CA TRP A 80 7.17 8.42 2.45
C TRP A 80 6.77 7.52 3.63
N LEU A 81 6.33 6.29 3.38
CA LEU A 81 5.94 5.34 4.43
C LEU A 81 7.10 5.04 5.39
N ARG A 82 8.31 4.83 4.85
CA ARG A 82 9.53 4.66 5.67
C ARG A 82 9.79 5.87 6.57
N ASP A 83 9.71 7.07 6.01
CA ASP A 83 9.93 8.31 6.74
C ASP A 83 8.87 8.55 7.83
N HIS A 84 7.68 7.95 7.69
CA HIS A 84 6.58 8.03 8.64
C HIS A 84 6.50 6.82 9.59
N GLY A 85 7.53 5.98 9.62
CA GLY A 85 7.69 4.92 10.62
C GLY A 85 6.96 3.61 10.30
N TRP A 86 6.48 3.43 9.07
CA TRP A 86 5.93 2.15 8.64
C TRP A 86 7.02 1.09 8.53
N SER A 87 6.67 -0.17 8.82
CA SER A 87 7.63 -1.26 8.88
C SER A 87 8.23 -1.59 7.50
N GLU A 88 9.44 -2.13 7.49
CA GLU A 88 10.04 -2.62 6.24
C GLU A 88 9.28 -3.81 5.65
N GLU A 89 8.50 -4.53 6.46
CA GLU A 89 7.60 -5.58 5.95
C GLU A 89 6.52 -4.99 5.04
N VAL A 90 5.84 -3.92 5.47
CA VAL A 90 4.86 -3.21 4.65
C VAL A 90 5.54 -2.60 3.43
N CYS A 91 6.67 -1.92 3.61
CA CYS A 91 7.40 -1.29 2.51
C CYS A 91 7.85 -2.32 1.46
N ARG A 92 8.38 -3.47 1.88
CA ARG A 92 8.78 -4.55 0.98
C ARG A 92 7.59 -5.19 0.28
N ALA A 93 6.48 -5.41 0.98
CA ALA A 93 5.25 -5.96 0.41
C ALA A 93 4.70 -5.04 -0.70
N ILE A 94 4.67 -3.73 -0.44
CA ILE A 94 4.29 -2.75 -1.46
C ILE A 94 5.29 -2.80 -2.62
N LEU A 95 6.61 -2.70 -2.41
CA LEU A 95 7.55 -2.77 -3.55
C LEU A 95 7.36 -4.03 -4.42
N SER A 96 6.99 -5.18 -3.83
CA SER A 96 6.86 -6.45 -4.55
C SER A 96 5.70 -6.53 -5.56
N HIS A 97 4.74 -5.59 -5.55
CA HIS A 97 3.68 -5.59 -6.57
C HIS A 97 4.16 -5.03 -7.92
N ALA A 98 5.29 -4.32 -7.93
CA ALA A 98 5.92 -3.78 -9.14
C ALA A 98 7.04 -4.72 -9.62
N ASP A 99 6.85 -5.32 -10.81
CA ASP A 99 7.82 -6.24 -11.43
C ASP A 99 9.19 -5.59 -11.71
N TYR A 100 9.23 -4.27 -11.83
CA TYR A 100 10.44 -3.47 -12.03
C TYR A 100 11.17 -3.07 -10.73
N ALA A 101 10.64 -3.40 -9.55
CA ALA A 101 11.28 -3.04 -8.28
C ALA A 101 12.44 -3.97 -7.86
N ASN A 102 12.62 -5.11 -8.53
CA ASN A 102 13.70 -6.08 -8.26
C ASN A 102 13.75 -6.57 -6.79
N VAL A 103 12.57 -6.79 -6.18
CA VAL A 103 12.39 -7.20 -4.78
C VAL A 103 12.09 -8.69 -4.64
#